data_AF-A0A958NZD2-F1
#
_entry.id   AF-A0A958NZD2-F1
#
_cell.length_a   1.000
_cell.length_b   1.000
_cell.length_c   1.000
_cell.angle_alpha   90.00
_cell.angle_beta   90.00
_cell.angle_gamma   90.00
#
_symmetry.space_group_name_H-M   'P 1'
#
loop_
_entity.id
_entity.type
_entity.pdbx_description
1 polymer ?
#
loop_
_entity_poly.entity_id
_entity_poly.type
_entity_poly.pdbx_seq_one_letter_code
_entity_poly.pdbx_strand_id
1 'polypeptide(L)' 'MKVPFSFLTEQFSDPEPIFDSIRNFLKRCDFTLGEDLLEFEKKYATYTGAKHAIGVGTGT' A
#
# COMPACT_ATOMS: atom_id res chain seq x y z
N MET A 1 -11.81 2.20 31.98
CA MET A 1 -10.84 2.20 30.87
C MET A 1 -11.56 1.65 29.64
N LYS A 2 -11.52 2.34 28.49
CA LYS A 2 -12.04 1.83 27.21
C LYS A 2 -10.84 1.54 26.31
N VAL A 3 -10.73 0.33 25.78
CA VAL A 3 -9.67 -0.09 24.85
C VAL A 3 -10.33 -0.35 23.50
N PRO A 4 -10.00 0.42 22.45
CA PRO A 4 -10.57 0.19 21.12
C PRO A 4 -10.03 -1.14 20.55
N PHE A 5 -10.89 -1.87 19.83
CA PHE A 5 -10.49 -3.12 19.16
C PHE A 5 -9.61 -2.84 17.93
N SER A 6 -9.91 -1.77 17.20
CA SER A 6 -9.19 -1.37 16.00
C SER A 6 -8.16 -0.30 16.34
N PHE A 7 -6.98 -0.41 15.74
CA PHE A 7 -5.86 0.52 15.88
C PHE A 7 -5.76 1.51 14.70
N LEU A 8 -6.77 1.61 13.84
CA LEU A 8 -6.69 2.41 12.62
C LEU A 8 -6.51 3.91 12.92
N THR A 9 -7.14 4.42 13.98
CA THR A 9 -6.99 5.82 14.40
C THR A 9 -5.55 6.13 14.76
N GLU A 10 -4.89 5.19 15.45
CA GLU A 10 -3.50 5.30 15.87
C GLU A 10 -2.55 5.11 14.67
N GLN A 11 -2.83 4.15 13.80
CA GLN A 11 -2.04 3.86 12.60
C GLN A 11 -1.96 5.07 11.66
N PHE A 12 -3.08 5.79 11.49
CA PHE A 12 -3.16 6.96 10.61
C PHE A 12 -3.15 8.29 11.38
N SER A 13 -2.58 8.30 12.59
CA SER A 13 -2.44 9.52 13.40
C SER A 13 -1.54 10.58 12.75
N ASP A 14 -0.62 10.15 11.86
CA ASP A 14 0.18 11.01 10.99
C ASP A 14 0.06 10.57 9.51
N PRO A 15 -0.90 11.11 8.75
CA PRO A 15 -1.16 10.71 7.37
C PRO A 15 -0.34 11.48 6.32
N GLU A 16 0.40 12.53 6.69
CA GLU A 16 1.11 13.37 5.72
C GLU A 16 2.08 12.60 4.80
N PRO A 17 2.87 11.63 5.29
CA PRO A 17 3.74 10.83 4.40
C PRO A 17 2.97 10.07 3.31
N ILE A 18 1.75 9.59 3.63
CA ILE A 18 0.89 8.90 2.67
C ILE A 18 0.36 9.91 1.64
N PHE A 19 -0.11 11.06 2.09
CA PHE A 19 -0.62 12.10 1.19
C PHE A 19 0.47 12.66 0.27
N ASP A 20 1.70 12.81 0.75
CA ASP A 20 2.83 13.20 -0.10
C ASP A 20 3.13 12.17 -1.19
N SER A 21 3.08 10.88 -0.86
CA SER A 21 3.20 9.80 -1.85
C SER A 21 2.08 9.87 -2.89
N ILE A 22 0.83 10.09 -2.47
CA ILE A 22 -0.32 10.21 -3.37
C ILE A 22 -0.17 11.45 -4.26
N ARG A 23 0.22 12.61 -3.72
CA ARG A 23 0.44 13.84 -4.50
C ARG A 23 1.49 13.65 -5.61
N ASN A 24 2.56 12.90 -5.33
CA ASN A 24 3.59 12.59 -6.33
C ASN A 24 3.08 11.59 -7.37
N PHE A 25 2.34 10.57 -6.94
CA PHE A 25 1.69 9.61 -7.84
C PHE A 25 0.75 10.29 -8.83
N LEU A 26 -0.09 11.23 -8.38
CA LEU A 26 -1.05 11.95 -9.22
C LEU A 26 -0.40 12.72 -10.37
N LYS A 27 0.86 13.16 -10.21
CA LYS A 27 1.60 13.85 -11.29
C LYS A 27 1.98 12.91 -12.43
N ARG A 28 2.15 11.61 -12.15
CA ARG A 28 2.48 10.58 -13.15
C ARG A 28 1.26 10.09 -13.92
N CYS A 29 0.06 10.22 -13.35
CA CYS A 29 -1.19 9.69 -13.92
C CYS A 29 -1.15 8.18 -14.23
N ASP A 30 -0.31 7.42 -13.52
CA ASP A 30 -0.03 6.00 -13.79
C ASP A 30 -1.02 5.08 -13.07
N PHE A 31 -2.31 5.22 -13.41
CA PHE A 31 -3.41 4.68 -12.61
C PHE A 31 -3.67 3.17 -12.79
N THR A 32 -3.12 2.54 -13.83
CA THR A 32 -3.50 1.18 -14.21
C THR A 32 -2.29 0.35 -14.53
N LEU A 33 -2.06 -0.71 -13.74
CA LEU A 33 -0.94 -1.64 -13.90
C LEU A 33 0.42 -0.93 -13.98
N GLY A 34 0.57 0.12 -13.16
CA GLY A 34 1.71 1.03 -13.17
C GLY A 34 2.92 0.58 -12.35
N GLU A 35 3.91 1.47 -12.27
CA GLU A 35 5.19 1.24 -11.60
C GLU A 35 5.03 0.90 -10.11
N ASP A 36 4.10 1.56 -9.41
CA ASP A 36 3.88 1.33 -7.98
C ASP A 36 3.37 -0.08 -7.69
N LEU A 37 2.54 -0.65 -8.59
CA LEU A 37 2.07 -2.03 -8.47
C LEU A 37 3.23 -3.01 -8.67
N LEU A 38 4.06 -2.77 -9.69
CA LEU A 38 5.23 -3.60 -9.97
C LEU A 38 6.25 -3.58 -8.81
N GLU A 39 6.47 -2.41 -8.20
CA GLU A 39 7.34 -2.28 -7.04
C GLU A 39 6.76 -3.01 -5.82
N PHE A 40 5.46 -2.86 -5.57
CA PHE A 40 4.75 -3.58 -4.52
C PHE A 40 4.89 -5.10 -4.68
N GLU A 41 4.63 -5.64 -5.87
CA GLU A 41 4.73 -7.08 -6.15
C GLU A 41 6.14 -7.61 -5.91
N LYS A 42 7.18 -6.89 -6.35
CA LYS A 42 8.59 -7.25 -6.10
C LYS A 42 8.92 -7.26 -4.61
N LYS A 43 8.52 -6.21 -3.88
CA LYS A 43 8.74 -6.12 -2.43
C LYS A 43 7.99 -7.21 -1.69
N TYR A 44 6.76 -7.50 -2.08
CA TYR A 44 5.91 -8.49 -1.43
C TYR A 44 6.38 -9.92 -1.69
N ALA A 45 6.82 -10.24 -2.92
CA ALA A 45 7.46 -11.52 -3.23
C ALA A 45 8.72 -11.72 -2.37
N THR A 46 9.54 -10.68 -2.24
CA THR A 46 10.74 -10.71 -1.38
C THR A 46 10.38 -10.90 0.10
N TYR A 47 9.39 -10.15 0.59
CA TYR A 47 8.93 -10.22 1.98
C TYR A 47 8.40 -11.61 2.35
N THR A 48 7.69 -12.25 1.43
CA THR A 48 7.11 -13.60 1.64
C THR A 48 8.08 -14.74 1.34
N GLY A 49 9.22 -14.46 0.70
CA GLY A 49 10.13 -15.49 0.19
C GLY A 49 9.61 -16.23 -1.06
N ALA A 50 8.53 -15.74 -1.66
CA ALA A 50 7.98 -16.31 -2.89
C ALA A 50 8.76 -15.84 -4.12
N LYS A 51 8.69 -16.61 -5.21
CA LYS A 51 9.30 -16.23 -6.49
C LYS A 51 8.56 -15.06 -7.16
N HIS A 52 7.24 -15.00 -7.00
CA HIS A 52 6.35 -14.04 -7.64
C HIS A 52 5.22 -13.64 -6.68
N ALA A 53 4.75 -12.40 -6.83
CA ALA A 53 3.49 -11.92 -6.26
C ALA A 53 2.69 -11.26 -7.38
N ILE A 54 1.36 -11.41 -7.35
CA ILE A 54 0.45 -10.86 -8.35
C ILE A 54 -0.65 -10.11 -7.61
N GLY A 55 -0.75 -8.81 -7.85
CA GLY A 55 -1.80 -7.96 -7.30
C GLY A 55 -3.14 -8.19 -8.01
N VAL A 56 -4.17 -8.49 -7.23
CA VAL A 56 -5.55 -8.69 -7.70
C VAL A 56 -6.53 -7.87 -6.87
N GLY A 57 -7.77 -7.73 -7.33
CA GLY A 57 -8.75 -6.82 -6.72
C GLY A 57 -9.20 -7.23 -5.31
N THR A 58 -9.28 -8.53 -5.02
CA THR A 58 -9.68 -9.08 -3.71
C THR A 58 -9.00 -10.42 -3.44
N GLY A 59 -9.02 -10.86 -2.18
CA GLY A 59 -8.50 -12.17 -1.79
C GLY A 59 -9.51 -13.34 -1.87
N THR A 60 -10.80 -13.06 -2.08
CA THR A 60 -11.83 -14.08 -2.36
C THR A 60 -11.66 -14.62 -3.78
#